data_AF-A0A8S9WRH3-F1
#
_entry.id   AF-A0A8S9WRH3-F1
#
_cell.length_a   1.000
_cell.length_b   1.000
_cell.length_c   1.000
_cell.angle_alpha   90.00
_cell.angle_beta   90.00
_cell.angle_gamma   90.00
#
_symmetry.space_group_name_H-M   'P 1'
#
loop_
_entity.id
_entity.type
_entity.pdbx_description
1 polymer ?
#
loop_
_entity_poly.entity_id
_entity_poly.type
_entity_poly.pdbx_seq_one_letter_code
_entity_poly.pdbx_strand_id
1 'polypeptide(L)'
;ISKETDQVRAVFPGLDELKKWLAGAPPTTEQMQKLLRSLHEGLVHCKESELAAKVMIDLLGTYTTENASQAKEDAQRCILAAVADPETFLLDPLLSLKPVRSLEKELVHQLLLIFVSGKLSDYLAFYNKNKDYVQKQGLDHEANLKKMRLLTFMQLAEGVSEMSFDTILSELHIDETQVEAFVIDLLKTKLVRGRMDQSARKVHISSTMHRTFGPAQWEQLRQTLRAWKANLSTVQDGMDHVVLAQLEIAQRAKAVA
;
A
#
# COMPACT_ATOMS: atom_id res chain seq x y z
N ILE A 1 -23.75 18.46 -13.57
CA ILE A 1 -22.74 18.82 -14.61
C ILE A 1 -21.48 17.95 -14.50
N SER A 2 -20.48 18.20 -13.63
CA SER A 2 -19.28 17.33 -13.57
C SER A 2 -19.57 15.86 -13.19
N LYS A 3 -20.56 15.63 -12.31
CA LYS A 3 -21.11 14.29 -11.98
C LYS A 3 -21.79 13.57 -13.18
N GLU A 4 -22.12 14.29 -14.26
CA GLU A 4 -22.85 13.75 -15.42
C GLU A 4 -21.98 13.61 -16.67
N THR A 5 -20.80 14.26 -16.73
CA THR A 5 -19.96 14.30 -17.93
C THR A 5 -18.68 13.45 -17.89
N ASP A 6 -18.45 12.67 -16.84
CA ASP A 6 -17.25 11.81 -16.73
C ASP A 6 -15.92 12.59 -16.91
N GLN A 7 -15.95 13.89 -16.61
CA GLN A 7 -14.85 14.84 -16.82
C GLN A 7 -14.22 15.27 -15.49
N VAL A 8 -14.07 14.36 -14.54
CA VAL A 8 -13.36 14.67 -13.28
C VAL A 8 -11.87 14.94 -13.55
N ARG A 9 -11.27 14.29 -14.56
CA ARG A 9 -9.92 14.60 -15.05
C ARG A 9 -9.72 16.02 -15.60
N ALA A 10 -10.77 16.65 -16.13
CA ALA A 10 -10.68 18.01 -16.67
C ALA A 10 -10.86 19.09 -15.59
N VAL A 11 -11.52 18.73 -14.48
CA VAL A 11 -11.77 19.63 -13.34
C VAL A 11 -10.69 19.50 -12.26
N PHE A 12 -10.00 18.35 -12.18
CA PHE A 12 -8.95 18.07 -11.19
C PHE A 12 -7.70 17.46 -11.84
N PRO A 13 -6.70 18.28 -12.22
CA PRO A 13 -5.40 17.78 -12.66
C PRO A 13 -4.56 17.25 -11.49
N GLY A 14 -4.87 17.66 -10.24
CA GLY A 14 -4.25 17.11 -9.04
C GLY A 14 -4.61 17.83 -7.74
N LEU A 15 -4.42 17.14 -6.62
CA LEU A 15 -4.58 17.68 -5.25
C LEU A 15 -3.66 18.87 -4.98
N ASP A 16 -2.48 18.94 -5.60
CA ASP A 16 -1.55 20.05 -5.47
C ASP A 16 -2.06 21.33 -6.13
N GLU A 17 -2.76 21.22 -7.26
CA GLU A 17 -3.41 22.38 -7.89
C GLU A 17 -4.64 22.81 -7.11
N LEU A 18 -5.40 21.87 -6.55
CA LEU A 18 -6.48 22.20 -5.62
C LEU A 18 -5.93 22.96 -4.40
N LYS A 19 -4.84 22.48 -3.79
CA LYS A 19 -4.19 23.15 -2.64
C LYS A 19 -3.66 24.53 -3.02
N LYS A 20 -3.10 24.71 -4.22
CA LYS A 20 -2.68 26.02 -4.73
C LYS A 20 -3.86 26.95 -5.00
N TRP A 21 -4.98 26.44 -5.51
CA TRP A 21 -6.18 27.22 -5.77
C TRP A 21 -6.87 27.62 -4.46
N LEU A 22 -6.87 26.72 -3.48
CA LEU A 22 -7.34 26.96 -2.11
C LEU A 22 -6.49 27.98 -1.36
N ALA A 23 -5.19 28.09 -1.68
CA ALA A 23 -4.31 29.09 -1.08
C ALA A 23 -4.68 30.53 -1.51
N GLY A 24 -5.34 30.70 -2.66
CA GLY A 24 -5.81 32.01 -3.14
C GLY A 24 -7.09 32.51 -2.48
N ALA A 25 -7.91 31.61 -1.93
CA ALA A 25 -9.13 31.96 -1.19
C ALA A 25 -9.36 30.90 -0.10
N PRO A 26 -8.85 31.12 1.14
CA PRO A 26 -8.95 30.13 2.20
C PRO A 26 -10.43 29.92 2.57
N PRO A 27 -11.02 28.77 2.25
CA PRO A 27 -12.39 28.49 2.58
C PRO A 27 -12.50 28.18 4.06
N THR A 28 -13.68 28.42 4.64
CA THR A 28 -14.00 27.95 5.98
C THR A 28 -13.91 26.41 6.00
N THR A 29 -13.45 25.84 7.12
CA THR A 29 -13.21 24.39 7.28
C THR A 29 -14.41 23.53 6.85
N GLU A 30 -15.64 24.01 7.07
CA GLU A 30 -16.88 23.35 6.66
C GLU A 30 -17.14 23.36 5.14
N GLN A 31 -16.79 24.45 4.47
CA GLN A 31 -16.92 24.56 3.00
C GLN A 31 -15.89 23.67 2.30
N MET A 32 -14.67 23.62 2.85
CA MET A 32 -13.63 22.71 2.39
C MET A 32 -14.06 21.24 2.54
N GLN A 33 -14.66 20.88 3.68
CA GLN A 33 -15.19 19.53 3.92
C GLN A 33 -16.33 19.16 2.95
N LYS A 34 -17.29 20.06 2.71
CA LYS A 34 -18.38 19.84 1.73
C LYS A 34 -17.85 19.68 0.30
N LEU A 35 -16.86 20.47 -0.09
CA LEU A 35 -16.21 20.38 -1.40
C LEU A 35 -15.50 19.03 -1.56
N LEU A 36 -14.68 18.66 -0.58
CA LEU A 36 -13.92 17.41 -0.59
C LEU A 36 -14.83 16.17 -0.54
N ARG A 37 -15.97 16.21 0.18
CA ARG A 37 -17.00 15.14 0.11
C ARG A 37 -17.60 15.02 -1.29
N SER A 38 -18.00 16.15 -1.87
CA SER A 38 -18.60 16.16 -3.22
C SER A 38 -17.61 15.69 -4.29
N LEU A 39 -16.33 16.03 -4.10
CA LEU A 39 -15.23 15.56 -4.93
C LEU A 39 -15.01 14.06 -4.76
N HIS A 40 -15.01 13.54 -3.53
CA HIS A 40 -14.89 12.10 -3.29
C HIS A 40 -16.04 11.33 -3.91
N GLU A 41 -17.29 11.78 -3.76
CA GLU A 41 -18.43 11.16 -4.44
C GLU A 41 -18.27 11.16 -5.97
N GLY A 42 -17.79 12.27 -6.55
CA GLY A 42 -17.50 12.36 -7.97
C GLY A 42 -16.39 11.40 -8.42
N LEU A 43 -15.31 11.29 -7.65
CA LEU A 43 -14.18 10.40 -7.94
C LEU A 43 -14.54 8.92 -7.80
N VAL A 44 -15.39 8.57 -6.83
CA VAL A 44 -15.94 7.21 -6.67
C VAL A 44 -16.82 6.85 -7.87
N HIS A 45 -17.63 7.79 -8.38
CA HIS A 45 -18.41 7.58 -9.59
C HIS A 45 -17.54 7.42 -10.85
N CYS A 46 -16.42 8.14 -10.95
CA CYS A 46 -15.49 8.03 -12.07
C CYS A 46 -14.47 6.87 -11.95
N LYS A 47 -14.60 6.01 -10.93
CA LYS A 47 -13.69 4.86 -10.67
C LYS A 47 -12.21 5.23 -10.50
N GLU A 48 -11.88 6.49 -10.22
CA GLU A 48 -10.49 6.90 -9.92
C GLU A 48 -10.20 6.70 -8.44
N SER A 49 -10.10 5.44 -8.03
CA SER A 49 -10.01 5.05 -6.62
C SER A 49 -8.76 5.60 -5.91
N GLU A 50 -7.61 5.67 -6.59
CA GLU A 50 -6.37 6.16 -5.99
C GLU A 50 -6.45 7.65 -5.61
N LEU A 51 -7.06 8.47 -6.47
CA LEU A 51 -7.27 9.89 -6.19
C LEU A 51 -8.39 10.09 -5.17
N ALA A 52 -9.45 9.27 -5.22
CA ALA A 52 -10.51 9.27 -4.23
C ALA A 52 -9.97 8.98 -2.82
N ALA A 53 -9.05 8.03 -2.69
CA ALA A 53 -8.39 7.67 -1.44
C ALA A 53 -7.47 8.80 -0.93
N LYS A 54 -6.67 9.43 -1.81
CA LYS A 54 -5.81 10.57 -1.43
C LYS A 54 -6.61 11.78 -0.96
N VAL A 55 -7.65 12.16 -1.71
CA VAL A 55 -8.57 13.25 -1.36
C VAL A 55 -9.25 12.98 -0.02
N MET A 56 -9.58 11.72 0.24
CA MET A 56 -10.20 11.28 1.48
C MET A 56 -9.24 11.30 2.68
N ILE A 57 -7.98 10.89 2.50
CA ILE A 57 -6.94 11.02 3.54
C ILE A 57 -6.75 12.50 3.91
N ASP A 58 -6.70 13.38 2.91
CA ASP A 58 -6.61 14.83 3.14
C ASP A 58 -7.86 15.37 3.84
N LEU A 59 -9.06 14.94 3.43
CA LEU A 59 -10.31 15.29 4.12
C LEU A 59 -10.27 14.85 5.58
N LEU A 60 -9.95 13.59 5.85
CA LEU A 60 -9.85 13.04 7.21
C LEU A 60 -8.76 13.71 8.05
N GLY A 61 -7.67 14.17 7.42
CA GLY A 61 -6.61 14.96 8.04
C GLY A 61 -7.03 16.38 8.43
N THR A 62 -8.05 16.94 7.77
CA THR A 62 -8.56 18.30 8.05
C THR A 62 -9.58 18.38 9.19
N TYR A 63 -10.06 17.25 9.73
CA TYR A 63 -11.01 17.27 10.85
C TYR A 63 -10.33 17.63 12.18
N THR A 64 -10.92 18.61 12.87
CA THR A 64 -10.65 18.95 14.26
C THR A 64 -11.64 18.24 15.20
N THR A 65 -11.35 18.26 16.50
CA THR A 65 -12.11 17.54 17.56
C THR A 65 -13.58 17.95 17.70
N GLU A 66 -13.97 19.09 17.13
CA GLU A 66 -15.33 19.63 17.24
C GLU A 66 -16.33 18.93 16.29
N ASN A 67 -15.87 18.40 15.14
CA ASN A 67 -16.70 17.69 14.15
C ASN A 67 -16.60 16.16 14.27
N ALA A 68 -16.27 15.65 15.45
CA ALA A 68 -15.95 14.24 15.68
C ALA A 68 -17.05 13.25 15.26
N SER A 69 -18.33 13.63 15.35
CA SER A 69 -19.45 12.77 14.93
C SER A 69 -19.51 12.59 13.42
N GLN A 70 -19.42 13.67 12.65
CA GLN A 70 -19.39 13.61 11.19
C GLN A 70 -18.11 12.96 10.66
N ALA A 71 -16.98 13.22 11.31
CA ALA A 71 -15.70 12.58 10.99
C ALA A 71 -15.76 11.06 11.15
N LYS A 72 -16.55 10.54 12.10
CA LYS A 72 -16.74 9.10 12.30
C LYS A 72 -17.54 8.46 11.18
N GLU A 73 -18.67 9.04 10.79
CA GLU A 73 -19.47 8.52 9.67
C GLU A 73 -18.71 8.57 8.35
N ASP A 74 -18.00 9.67 8.10
CA ASP A 74 -17.16 9.82 6.91
C ASP A 74 -16.00 8.82 6.91
N ALA A 75 -15.36 8.57 8.06
CA ALA A 75 -14.33 7.55 8.20
C ALA A 75 -14.86 6.13 7.99
N GLN A 76 -16.06 5.80 8.49
CA GLN A 76 -16.68 4.51 8.21
C GLN A 76 -16.94 4.31 6.71
N ARG A 77 -17.54 5.30 6.04
CA ARG A 77 -17.78 5.26 4.59
C ARG A 77 -16.49 5.13 3.80
N CYS A 78 -15.44 5.84 4.21
CA CYS A 78 -14.12 5.74 3.61
C CYS A 78 -13.55 4.32 3.73
N ILE A 79 -13.58 3.73 4.93
CA ILE A 79 -13.06 2.38 5.13
C ILE A 79 -13.82 1.38 4.28
N LEU A 80 -15.15 1.50 4.23
CA LEU A 80 -15.98 0.63 3.39
C LEU A 80 -15.67 0.78 1.90
N ALA A 81 -15.53 2.02 1.41
CA ALA A 81 -15.16 2.27 0.02
C ALA A 81 -13.76 1.73 -0.31
N ALA A 82 -12.79 1.91 0.59
CA ALA A 82 -11.42 1.44 0.41
C ALA A 82 -11.30 -0.10 0.51
N VAL A 83 -12.17 -0.75 1.31
CA VAL A 83 -12.26 -2.21 1.36
C VAL A 83 -12.93 -2.75 0.10
N ALA A 84 -14.03 -2.12 -0.35
CA ALA A 84 -14.77 -2.49 -1.55
C ALA A 84 -13.96 -2.37 -2.84
N ASP A 85 -13.03 -1.42 -2.90
CA ASP A 85 -12.19 -1.23 -4.07
C ASP A 85 -11.11 -2.34 -4.19
N PRO A 86 -11.08 -3.13 -5.27
CA PRO A 86 -10.09 -4.19 -5.47
C PRO A 86 -8.67 -3.67 -5.72
N GLU A 87 -8.48 -2.42 -6.16
CA GLU A 87 -7.14 -1.88 -6.51
C GLU A 87 -6.42 -1.21 -5.32
N THR A 88 -7.15 -0.87 -4.25
CA THR A 88 -6.56 -0.25 -3.05
C THR A 88 -6.07 -1.30 -2.06
N PHE A 89 -4.76 -1.58 -2.07
CA PHE A 89 -4.12 -2.53 -1.14
C PHE A 89 -3.45 -1.87 0.09
N LEU A 90 -3.08 -0.60 -0.01
CA LEU A 90 -2.40 0.14 1.06
C LEU A 90 -3.43 0.90 1.92
N LEU A 91 -3.80 0.28 3.05
CA LEU A 91 -4.75 0.84 4.02
C LEU A 91 -4.04 1.42 5.27
N ASP A 92 -2.72 1.28 5.36
CA ASP A 92 -1.89 1.76 6.47
C ASP A 92 -2.02 3.28 6.73
N PRO A 93 -2.07 4.15 5.70
CA PRO A 93 -2.28 5.59 5.93
C PRO A 93 -3.59 5.88 6.65
N LEU A 94 -4.63 5.07 6.47
CA LEU A 94 -5.94 5.28 7.10
C LEU A 94 -5.88 5.01 8.62
N LEU A 95 -5.06 4.07 9.07
CA LEU A 95 -4.87 3.77 10.51
C LEU A 95 -4.14 4.89 11.27
N SER A 96 -3.34 5.69 10.57
CA SER A 96 -2.60 6.80 11.18
C SER A 96 -3.50 7.98 11.57
N LEU A 97 -4.72 8.04 11.01
CA LEU A 97 -5.63 9.17 11.16
C LEU A 97 -6.35 9.13 12.52
N LYS A 98 -6.40 10.29 13.20
CA LYS A 98 -7.04 10.45 14.51
C LYS A 98 -8.52 10.02 14.55
N PRO A 99 -9.36 10.33 13.53
CA PRO A 99 -10.75 9.87 13.51
C PRO A 99 -10.87 8.34 13.50
N VAL A 100 -9.98 7.65 12.80
CA VAL A 100 -9.97 6.19 12.68
C VAL A 100 -9.54 5.51 13.98
N ARG A 101 -8.62 6.12 14.75
CA ARG A 101 -8.29 5.66 16.13
C ARG A 101 -9.45 5.85 17.11
N SER A 102 -10.23 6.92 16.95
CA SER A 102 -11.43 7.12 17.78
C SER A 102 -12.55 6.09 17.52
N LEU A 103 -12.44 5.34 16.43
CA LEU A 103 -13.35 4.27 16.00
C LEU A 103 -12.88 2.87 16.43
N GLU A 104 -11.85 2.75 17.26
CA GLU A 104 -11.26 1.47 17.72
C GLU A 104 -12.28 0.45 18.27
N LYS A 105 -13.41 0.92 18.80
CA LYS A 105 -14.45 0.07 19.39
C LYS A 105 -15.47 -0.47 18.39
N GLU A 106 -15.41 -0.05 17.12
CA GLU A 106 -16.39 -0.44 16.12
C GLU A 106 -15.91 -1.59 15.24
N LEU A 107 -16.86 -2.36 14.71
CA LEU A 107 -16.61 -3.50 13.84
C LEU A 107 -15.85 -3.11 12.56
N VAL A 108 -16.04 -1.88 12.06
CA VAL A 108 -15.33 -1.36 10.88
C VAL A 108 -13.83 -1.27 11.14
N HIS A 109 -13.44 -0.79 12.31
CA HIS A 109 -12.03 -0.67 12.68
C HIS A 109 -11.39 -2.03 12.85
N GLN A 110 -12.09 -2.99 13.46
CA GLN A 110 -11.62 -4.37 13.56
C GLN A 110 -11.41 -5.00 12.17
N LEU A 111 -12.33 -4.76 11.23
CA LEU A 111 -12.18 -5.20 9.85
C LEU A 111 -10.95 -4.55 9.20
N LEU A 112 -10.77 -3.23 9.35
CA LEU A 112 -9.60 -2.52 8.84
C LEU A 112 -8.30 -3.09 9.41
N LEU A 113 -8.25 -3.37 10.72
CA LEU A 113 -7.10 -3.98 11.37
C LEU A 113 -6.79 -5.36 10.79
N ILE A 114 -7.79 -6.21 10.56
CA ILE A 114 -7.60 -7.50 9.88
C ILE A 114 -7.04 -7.27 8.46
N PHE A 115 -7.51 -6.22 7.77
CA PHE A 115 -7.02 -5.81 6.47
C PHE A 115 -5.66 -5.10 6.47
N VAL A 116 -5.06 -4.78 7.61
CA VAL A 116 -3.69 -4.25 7.68
C VAL A 116 -2.70 -5.24 8.31
N SER A 117 -3.07 -5.93 9.38
CA SER A 117 -2.16 -6.80 10.13
C SER A 117 -2.62 -8.26 10.25
N GLY A 118 -3.88 -8.55 9.91
CA GLY A 118 -4.48 -9.87 10.08
C GLY A 118 -4.20 -10.85 8.92
N LYS A 119 -4.40 -12.14 9.22
CA LYS A 119 -4.31 -13.25 8.26
C LYS A 119 -5.66 -13.57 7.63
N LEU A 120 -5.66 -14.37 6.57
CA LEU A 120 -6.88 -14.90 5.96
C LEU A 120 -7.79 -15.62 6.97
N SER A 121 -7.20 -16.37 7.91
CA SER A 121 -7.93 -17.06 8.99
C SER A 121 -8.74 -16.10 9.86
N ASP A 122 -8.18 -14.94 10.17
CA ASP A 122 -8.81 -13.93 11.02
C ASP A 122 -10.01 -13.28 10.30
N TYR A 123 -9.87 -13.06 9.00
CA TYR A 123 -10.98 -12.60 8.15
C TYR A 123 -12.10 -13.63 8.07
N LEU A 124 -11.79 -14.92 7.89
CA LEU A 124 -12.80 -15.99 7.87
C LEU A 124 -13.53 -16.09 9.21
N ALA A 125 -12.81 -15.99 10.34
CA ALA A 125 -13.41 -15.97 11.67
C ALA A 125 -14.33 -14.76 11.87
N PHE A 126 -13.92 -13.58 11.39
CA PHE A 126 -14.73 -12.36 11.43
C PHE A 126 -15.98 -12.48 10.56
N TYR A 127 -15.83 -13.01 9.33
CA TYR A 127 -16.94 -13.23 8.41
C TYR A 127 -17.97 -14.19 9.01
N ASN A 128 -17.53 -15.30 9.59
CA ASN A 128 -18.42 -16.27 10.22
C ASN A 128 -19.21 -15.69 11.40
N LYS A 129 -18.63 -14.75 12.14
CA LYS A 129 -19.29 -14.07 13.26
C LYS A 129 -20.22 -12.93 12.81
N ASN A 130 -19.92 -12.26 11.70
CA ASN A 130 -20.56 -11.00 11.30
C ASN A 130 -21.10 -11.02 9.85
N LYS A 131 -21.67 -12.12 9.39
CA LYS A 131 -22.20 -12.26 8.00
C LYS A 131 -23.21 -11.18 7.63
N ASP A 132 -24.13 -10.87 8.55
CA ASP A 132 -25.15 -9.84 8.35
C ASP A 132 -24.55 -8.44 8.19
N TYR A 133 -23.40 -8.18 8.81
CA TYR A 133 -22.72 -6.88 8.69
C TYR A 133 -22.10 -6.71 7.31
N VAL A 134 -21.43 -7.74 6.79
CA VAL A 134 -20.78 -7.68 5.47
C VAL A 134 -21.82 -7.56 4.35
N GLN A 135 -22.95 -8.28 4.46
CA GLN A 135 -24.06 -8.16 3.51
C GLN A 135 -24.77 -6.81 3.58
N LYS A 136 -25.00 -6.26 4.78
CA LYS A 136 -25.61 -4.92 4.95
C LYS A 136 -24.76 -3.81 4.34
N GLN A 137 -23.44 -3.97 4.31
CA GLN A 137 -22.53 -2.99 3.74
C GLN A 137 -22.34 -3.13 2.22
N GLY A 138 -23.00 -4.10 1.57
CA GLY A 138 -22.89 -4.31 0.11
C GLY A 138 -21.50 -4.77 -0.34
N LEU A 139 -20.69 -5.31 0.58
CA LEU A 139 -19.35 -5.80 0.29
C LEU A 139 -19.42 -7.18 -0.36
N ASP A 140 -18.84 -7.32 -1.55
CA ASP A 140 -18.69 -8.63 -2.18
C ASP A 140 -17.68 -9.48 -1.40
N HIS A 141 -18.15 -10.60 -0.87
CA HIS A 141 -17.31 -11.52 -0.10
C HIS A 141 -16.21 -12.14 -0.97
N GLU A 142 -16.50 -12.44 -2.23
CA GLU A 142 -15.53 -13.10 -3.11
C GLU A 142 -14.36 -12.18 -3.46
N ALA A 143 -14.66 -10.92 -3.83
CA ALA A 143 -13.65 -9.90 -4.08
C ALA A 143 -12.77 -9.65 -2.83
N ASN A 144 -13.38 -9.54 -1.65
CA ASN A 144 -12.65 -9.35 -0.39
C ASN A 144 -11.78 -10.56 -0.03
N LEU A 145 -12.25 -11.77 -0.31
CA LEU A 145 -11.49 -12.99 -0.06
C LEU A 145 -10.29 -13.08 -1.00
N LYS A 146 -10.44 -12.74 -2.28
CA LYS A 146 -9.32 -12.62 -3.23
C LYS A 146 -8.31 -11.56 -2.77
N LYS A 147 -8.79 -10.39 -2.35
CA LYS A 147 -7.95 -9.30 -1.81
C LYS A 147 -7.19 -9.72 -0.54
N MET A 148 -7.85 -10.39 0.39
CA MET A 148 -7.22 -10.91 1.61
C MET A 148 -6.18 -11.99 1.32
N ARG A 149 -6.41 -12.85 0.32
CA ARG A 149 -5.40 -13.81 -0.14
C ARG A 149 -4.14 -13.09 -0.65
N LEU A 150 -4.29 -12.07 -1.48
CA LEU A 150 -3.16 -11.27 -1.98
C LEU A 150 -2.39 -10.62 -0.82
N LEU A 151 -3.09 -10.00 0.13
CA LEU A 151 -2.48 -9.34 1.29
C LEU A 151 -1.77 -10.33 2.23
N THR A 152 -2.36 -11.50 2.45
CA THR A 152 -1.76 -12.57 3.27
C THR A 152 -0.48 -13.08 2.59
N PHE A 153 -0.50 -13.27 1.27
CA PHE A 153 0.70 -13.64 0.53
C PHE A 153 1.80 -12.57 0.64
N MET A 154 1.48 -11.28 0.50
CA MET A 154 2.46 -10.20 0.67
C MET A 154 3.10 -10.22 2.06
N GLN A 155 2.31 -10.50 3.10
CA GLN A 155 2.81 -10.61 4.47
C GLN A 155 3.68 -11.85 4.68
N LEU A 156 3.35 -12.98 4.06
CA LEU A 156 4.20 -14.18 4.11
C LEU A 156 5.50 -14.01 3.32
N ALA A 157 5.43 -13.23 2.25
CA ALA A 157 6.57 -12.88 1.43
C ALA A 157 7.51 -11.87 2.12
N GLU A 158 7.05 -11.22 3.20
CA GLU A 158 7.85 -10.33 4.02
C GLU A 158 8.89 -11.14 4.83
N GLY A 159 10.14 -11.10 4.37
CA GLY A 159 11.28 -11.76 5.04
C GLY A 159 11.63 -13.15 4.51
N VAL A 160 10.91 -13.65 3.50
CA VAL A 160 11.17 -14.97 2.89
C VAL A 160 11.43 -14.82 1.40
N SER A 161 12.65 -15.17 0.95
CA SER A 161 13.03 -15.10 -0.46
C SER A 161 12.53 -16.27 -1.30
N GLU A 162 12.18 -17.41 -0.68
CA GLU A 162 11.68 -18.60 -1.36
C GLU A 162 10.51 -19.20 -0.60
N MET A 163 9.37 -19.38 -1.28
CA MET A 163 8.17 -19.95 -0.67
C MET A 163 7.77 -21.24 -1.38
N SER A 164 7.51 -22.30 -0.61
CA SER A 164 7.00 -23.56 -1.14
C SER A 164 5.51 -23.48 -1.45
N PHE A 165 5.05 -24.22 -2.46
CA PHE A 165 3.62 -24.28 -2.80
C PHE A 165 2.79 -24.83 -1.64
N ASP A 166 3.33 -25.74 -0.83
CA ASP A 166 2.60 -26.35 0.27
C ASP A 166 2.28 -25.33 1.38
N THR A 167 3.19 -24.39 1.64
CA THR A 167 2.95 -23.25 2.56
C THR A 167 1.87 -22.31 2.03
N ILE A 168 1.89 -22.04 0.72
CA ILE A 168 0.90 -21.20 0.03
C ILE A 168 -0.48 -21.85 0.12
N LEU A 169 -0.57 -23.16 -0.14
CA LEU A 169 -1.80 -23.95 -0.06
C LEU A 169 -2.41 -23.92 1.35
N SER A 170 -1.58 -24.15 2.38
CA SER A 170 -2.05 -24.19 3.76
C SER A 170 -2.53 -22.83 4.27
N GLU A 171 -1.83 -21.75 3.93
CA GLU A 171 -2.16 -20.41 4.46
C GLU A 171 -3.32 -19.76 3.67
N LEU A 172 -3.37 -19.95 2.34
CA LEU A 172 -4.35 -19.26 1.48
C LEU A 172 -5.62 -20.08 1.24
N HIS A 173 -5.65 -21.35 1.65
CA HIS A 173 -6.78 -22.26 1.46
C HIS A 173 -7.25 -22.27 0.00
N ILE A 174 -6.31 -22.54 -0.91
CA ILE A 174 -6.54 -22.62 -2.36
C ILE A 174 -6.25 -24.07 -2.79
N ASP A 175 -6.93 -24.54 -3.84
CA ASP A 175 -6.61 -25.81 -4.47
C ASP A 175 -5.29 -25.76 -5.25
N GLU A 176 -4.57 -26.88 -5.29
CA GLU A 176 -3.30 -27.03 -6.01
C GLU A 176 -3.38 -26.63 -7.49
N THR A 177 -4.52 -26.89 -8.12
CA THR A 177 -4.78 -26.52 -9.53
C THR A 177 -4.90 -25.02 -9.76
N GLN A 178 -5.24 -24.24 -8.72
CA GLN A 178 -5.48 -22.80 -8.82
C GLN A 178 -4.32 -21.95 -8.28
N VAL A 179 -3.34 -22.56 -7.60
CA VAL A 179 -2.18 -21.83 -7.07
C VAL A 179 -1.42 -21.10 -8.18
N GLU A 180 -1.20 -21.74 -9.32
CA GLU A 180 -0.45 -21.14 -10.42
C GLU A 180 -1.17 -19.92 -11.01
N ALA A 181 -2.48 -20.05 -11.26
CA ALA A 181 -3.30 -18.93 -11.74
C ALA A 181 -3.27 -17.77 -10.75
N PHE A 182 -3.36 -18.08 -9.45
CA PHE A 182 -3.28 -17.08 -8.38
C PHE A 182 -1.90 -16.39 -8.34
N VAL A 183 -0.80 -17.13 -8.45
CA VAL A 183 0.56 -16.56 -8.48
C VAL A 183 0.75 -15.68 -9.71
N ILE A 184 0.23 -16.08 -10.87
CA ILE A 184 0.27 -15.28 -12.09
C ILE A 184 -0.51 -13.97 -11.91
N ASP A 185 -1.73 -14.04 -11.37
CA ASP A 185 -2.53 -12.83 -11.12
C ASP A 185 -1.88 -11.92 -10.08
N LEU A 186 -1.25 -12.50 -9.05
CA LEU A 186 -0.46 -11.75 -8.08
C LEU A 186 0.73 -11.04 -8.74
N LEU A 187 1.46 -11.69 -9.64
CA LEU A 187 2.54 -11.05 -10.41
C LEU A 187 2.03 -9.93 -11.34
N LYS A 188 0.81 -10.06 -11.89
CA LYS A 188 0.18 -8.99 -12.70
C LYS A 188 -0.09 -7.73 -11.90
N THR A 189 -0.43 -7.84 -10.62
CA THR A 189 -0.70 -6.65 -9.76
C THR A 189 0.55 -5.79 -9.53
N LYS A 190 1.75 -6.27 -9.87
CA LYS A 190 3.05 -5.61 -9.66
C LYS A 190 3.42 -5.33 -8.20
N LEU A 191 2.57 -5.75 -7.25
CA LEU A 191 2.81 -5.61 -5.81
C LEU A 191 3.91 -6.55 -5.32
N VAL A 192 4.09 -7.67 -6.02
CA VAL A 192 5.18 -8.61 -5.80
C VAL A 192 5.89 -8.86 -7.12
N ARG A 193 7.22 -8.85 -7.08
CA ARG A 193 8.10 -9.28 -8.15
C ARG A 193 8.77 -10.57 -7.75
N GLY A 194 8.62 -11.58 -8.59
CA GLY A 194 9.20 -12.89 -8.36
C GLY A 194 9.20 -13.75 -9.61
N ARG A 195 9.74 -14.94 -9.47
CA ARG A 195 9.74 -16.00 -10.49
C ARG A 195 9.15 -17.25 -9.88
N MET A 196 8.30 -17.94 -10.63
CA MET A 196 7.74 -19.22 -10.25
C MET A 196 8.59 -20.34 -10.84
N ASP A 197 8.98 -21.30 -10.01
CA ASP A 197 9.57 -22.56 -10.44
C ASP A 197 8.55 -23.68 -10.20
N GLN A 198 7.90 -24.08 -11.29
CA GLN A 198 6.90 -25.14 -11.28
C GLN A 198 7.52 -26.51 -10.97
N SER A 199 8.74 -26.77 -11.45
CA SER A 199 9.41 -28.07 -11.29
C SER A 199 9.82 -28.33 -9.84
N ALA A 200 10.29 -27.27 -9.16
CA ALA A 200 10.68 -27.32 -7.76
C ALA A 200 9.50 -27.06 -6.80
N ARG A 201 8.29 -26.75 -7.31
CA ARG A 201 7.11 -26.33 -6.52
C ARG A 201 7.41 -25.15 -5.58
N LYS A 202 8.13 -24.14 -6.10
CA LYS A 202 8.59 -22.98 -5.33
C LYS A 202 8.34 -21.67 -6.06
N VAL A 203 8.10 -20.62 -5.29
CA VAL A 203 8.06 -19.23 -5.78
C VAL A 203 9.26 -18.49 -5.20
N HIS A 204 10.13 -17.99 -6.07
CA HIS A 204 11.23 -17.11 -5.70
C HIS A 204 10.75 -15.67 -5.71
N ILE A 205 10.88 -15.01 -4.59
CA ILE A 205 10.37 -13.66 -4.36
C ILE A 205 11.57 -12.72 -4.39
N SER A 206 11.60 -11.84 -5.38
CA SER A 206 12.68 -10.87 -5.57
C SER A 206 12.43 -9.57 -4.81
N SER A 207 11.19 -9.10 -4.79
CA SER A 207 10.80 -7.88 -4.08
C SER A 207 9.30 -7.87 -3.83
N THR A 208 8.89 -7.37 -2.67
CA THR A 208 7.49 -7.26 -2.25
C THR A 208 7.22 -5.86 -1.73
N MET A 209 6.04 -5.32 -2.03
CA MET A 209 5.55 -4.16 -1.28
C MET A 209 5.15 -4.59 0.14
N HIS A 210 5.57 -3.80 1.13
CA HIS A 210 5.20 -4.01 2.52
C HIS A 210 3.79 -3.45 2.77
N ARG A 211 2.97 -4.22 3.48
CA ARG A 211 1.61 -3.85 3.87
C ARG A 211 1.59 -2.76 4.95
N THR A 212 2.56 -2.82 5.86
CA THR A 212 2.83 -1.80 6.88
C THR A 212 4.30 -1.46 6.87
N PHE A 213 4.64 -0.17 6.90
CA PHE A 213 6.04 0.27 6.95
C PHE A 213 6.35 0.89 8.32
N GLY A 214 6.85 0.06 9.22
CA GLY A 214 7.11 0.42 10.61
C GLY A 214 8.54 0.90 10.87
N PRO A 215 8.83 1.27 12.14
CA PRO A 215 10.16 1.71 12.56
C PRO A 215 11.23 0.62 12.43
N ALA A 216 10.86 -0.66 12.54
CA ALA A 216 11.79 -1.77 12.35
C ALA A 216 12.28 -1.85 10.89
N GLN A 217 11.38 -1.69 9.92
CA GLN A 217 11.74 -1.64 8.49
C GLN A 217 12.60 -0.40 8.19
N TRP A 218 12.34 0.75 8.83
CA TRP A 218 13.20 1.94 8.72
C TRP A 218 14.62 1.68 9.21
N GLU A 219 14.79 0.93 10.30
CA GLU A 219 16.11 0.59 10.82
C GLU A 219 16.83 -0.39 9.89
N GLN A 220 16.15 -1.39 9.35
CA GLN A 220 16.72 -2.28 8.32
C GLN A 220 17.17 -1.49 7.09
N LEU A 221 16.32 -0.60 6.56
CA LEU A 221 16.66 0.25 5.42
C LEU A 221 17.88 1.12 5.71
N ARG A 222 17.94 1.72 6.91
CA ARG A 222 19.09 2.51 7.35
C ARG A 222 20.37 1.69 7.40
N GLN A 223 20.32 0.46 7.90
CA GLN A 223 21.47 -0.44 7.95
C GLN A 223 21.93 -0.81 6.54
N THR A 224 21.02 -1.16 5.63
CA THR A 224 21.34 -1.46 4.24
C THR A 224 21.98 -0.26 3.54
N LEU A 225 21.44 0.95 3.72
CA LEU A 225 22.01 2.17 3.16
C LEU A 225 23.40 2.49 3.71
N ARG A 226 23.63 2.27 5.01
CA ARG A 226 24.95 2.42 5.62
C ARG A 226 25.95 1.41 5.07
N ALA A 227 25.53 0.16 4.90
CA ALA A 227 26.36 -0.88 4.29
C ALA A 227 26.71 -0.52 2.84
N TRP A 228 25.75 -0.03 2.05
CA TRP A 228 26.01 0.43 0.69
C TRP A 228 26.97 1.63 0.65
N LYS A 229 26.80 2.58 1.56
CA LYS A 229 27.73 3.71 1.69
C LYS A 229 29.15 3.23 2.00
N ALA A 230 29.30 2.28 2.93
CA ALA A 230 30.59 1.70 3.28
C ALA A 230 31.22 0.96 2.10
N ASN A 231 30.43 0.15 1.38
CA ASN A 231 30.89 -0.58 0.20
C ASN A 231 31.33 0.40 -0.91
N LEU A 232 30.58 1.48 -1.15
CA LEU A 232 30.94 2.50 -2.11
C LEU A 232 32.22 3.24 -1.73
N SER A 233 32.41 3.58 -0.45
CA SER A 233 33.67 4.18 0.00
C SER A 233 34.84 3.23 -0.18
N THR A 234 34.69 1.94 0.14
CA THR A 234 35.75 0.95 -0.08
C THR A 234 36.09 0.78 -1.56
N VAL A 235 35.09 0.80 -2.45
CA VAL A 235 35.33 0.76 -3.90
C VAL A 235 36.02 2.04 -4.38
N GLN A 236 35.63 3.20 -3.86
CA GLN A 236 36.26 4.47 -4.18
C GLN A 236 37.73 4.50 -3.74
N ASP A 237 38.02 4.13 -2.50
CA ASP A 237 39.39 4.04 -1.97
C ASP A 237 40.22 3.03 -2.78
N GLY A 238 39.62 1.88 -3.12
CA GLY A 238 40.25 0.88 -3.99
C GLY A 238 40.58 1.42 -5.39
N MET A 239 39.68 2.21 -5.99
CA MET A 239 39.93 2.86 -7.28
C MET A 239 41.05 3.90 -7.18
N ASP A 240 41.06 4.73 -6.14
CA ASP A 240 42.11 5.73 -5.91
C ASP A 240 43.48 5.06 -5.74
N HIS A 241 43.56 3.96 -5.00
CA HIS A 241 44.78 3.15 -4.88
C HIS A 241 45.24 2.55 -6.21
N VAL A 242 44.32 2.05 -7.04
CA VAL A 242 44.66 1.51 -8.37
C VAL A 242 45.17 2.60 -9.30
N VAL A 243 44.57 3.78 -9.28
CA VAL A 243 45.02 4.94 -10.08
C VAL A 243 46.41 5.39 -9.65
N LEU A 244 46.67 5.49 -8.34
CA LEU A 244 47.99 5.82 -7.82
C LEU A 244 49.04 4.77 -8.18
N ALA A 245 48.72 3.48 -8.07
CA ALA A 245 49.62 2.40 -8.47
C ALA A 245 49.92 2.42 -9.97
N GLN A 246 48.93 2.70 -10.83
CA GLN A 246 49.16 2.84 -12.27
C GLN A 246 50.04 4.05 -12.62
N LEU A 247 49.89 5.17 -11.90
CA LEU A 247 50.75 6.34 -12.05
C LEU A 247 52.19 6.03 -11.64
N GLU A 248 52.41 5.32 -10.54
CA GLU A 248 53.75 4.89 -10.11
C GLU A 248 54.40 3.92 -11.10
N ILE A 249 53.64 2.96 -11.64
CA ILE A 249 54.13 2.03 -12.67
C ILE A 249 54.49 2.79 -13.96
N ALA A 250 53.67 3.74 -14.39
CA ALA A 250 53.94 4.57 -15.56
C ALA A 250 55.17 5.48 -15.37
N GLN A 251 55.37 6.01 -14.17
CA GLN A 251 56.57 6.79 -13.82
C GLN A 251 57.82 5.92 -13.81
N ARG A 252 57.75 4.70 -13.24
CA ARG A 252 58.87 3.74 -13.26
C ARG A 252 59.21 3.30 -14.69
N ALA A 253 58.22 3.06 -15.55
CA ALA A 253 58.46 2.71 -16.95
C ALA A 253 59.15 3.85 -17.73
N LYS A 254 58.84 5.12 -17.43
CA LYS A 254 59.52 6.29 -17.99
C LYS A 254 60.94 6.51 -17.46
N ALA A 255 61.26 6.02 -16.26
CA ALA A 255 62.59 6.16 -15.66
C ALA A 255 63.58 5.08 -16.12
N VAL A 256 63.08 3.99 -16.73
CA VAL A 256 63.89 2.86 -17.22
C VAL A 256 64.15 2.94 -18.74
N ALA A 257 63.43 3.81 -19.45
CA ALA A 257 63.65 4.14 -20.86
C ALA A 257 64.58 5.35 -21.02
#